data_AF-A0A067QK04-F1
#
_entry.id   AF-A0A067QK04-F1
#
_cell.length_a   1.000
_cell.length_b   1.000
_cell.length_c   1.000
_cell.angle_alpha   90.00
_cell.angle_beta   90.00
_cell.angle_gamma   90.00
#
_symmetry.space_group_name_H-M   'P 1'
#
loop_
_entity.id
_entity.type
_entity.pdbx_description
1 polymer ?
#
loop_
_entity_poly.entity_id
_entity_poly.type
_entity_poly.pdbx_seq_one_letter_code
_entity_poly.pdbx_strand_id
1 'polypeptide(L)'
;MPFASIQNAIKQGKDTKCNAKVCHFEIRGPGGCTIIVSTLTDNLSRVRAGLNTAVKKCNSSFTDGAVPGLFEHKGMVEAIPPEKTSLETAVDHAIEVGAEDVTELEASEDDVLQFVCEPLVLNKVKGKLEKLQYKIKTADCEFIPKRQVTLSDADLEVVKKLYDKLEDDPDVVRLYDNIA
;
A
#
# COMPACT_ATOMS: atom_id res chain seq x y z
N MET A 1 -1.27 -14.35 0.77
CA MET A 1 -0.37 -13.51 1.60
C MET A 1 0.13 -14.34 2.78
N PRO A 2 1.44 -14.39 3.08
CA PRO A 2 1.94 -15.12 4.24
C PRO A 2 1.86 -14.27 5.52
N PHE A 3 1.48 -14.93 6.61
CA PHE A 3 1.22 -14.44 7.98
C PHE A 3 2.38 -13.64 8.65
N ALA A 4 3.56 -13.57 8.02
CA ALA A 4 4.78 -13.00 8.60
C ALA A 4 4.81 -11.47 8.62
N SER A 5 4.22 -10.79 7.63
CA SER A 5 4.30 -9.33 7.48
C SER A 5 3.52 -8.57 8.57
N ILE A 6 2.46 -9.18 9.12
CA ILE A 6 1.60 -8.58 10.14
C ILE A 6 2.32 -8.50 11.50
N GLN A 7 3.16 -9.48 11.84
CA GLN A 7 3.88 -9.48 13.13
C GLN A 7 4.99 -8.44 13.21
N ASN A 8 5.66 -8.12 12.09
CA ASN A 8 6.68 -7.07 12.06
C ASN A 8 6.06 -5.67 12.19
N ALA A 9 4.93 -5.42 11.52
CA ALA A 9 4.20 -4.15 11.63
C ALA A 9 3.72 -3.85 13.07
N ILE A 10 3.25 -4.87 13.80
CA ILE A 10 2.76 -4.72 15.18
C ILE A 10 3.91 -4.48 16.18
N LYS A 11 5.08 -5.09 15.96
CA LYS A 11 6.24 -4.92 16.86
C LYS A 11 6.85 -3.53 16.77
N GLN A 12 6.90 -2.92 15.59
CA GLN A 12 7.48 -1.59 15.42
C GLN A 12 6.61 -0.46 15.99
N GLY A 13 5.29 -0.62 16.01
CA GLY A 13 4.36 0.40 16.49
C GLY A 13 4.41 0.69 18.00
N LYS A 14 5.04 -0.19 18.80
CA LYS A 14 5.02 -0.08 20.27
C LYS A 14 6.24 0.56 20.92
N ASP A 15 7.40 0.63 20.24
CA ASP A 15 8.68 0.93 20.93
C ASP A 15 9.48 2.14 20.43
N THR A 16 9.08 2.84 19.35
CA THR A 16 9.92 3.93 18.81
C THR A 16 9.32 5.31 19.02
N LYS A 17 10.00 6.09 19.87
CA LYS A 17 9.76 7.50 20.18
C LYS A 17 9.73 8.40 18.93
N CYS A 18 8.54 8.93 18.62
CA CYS A 18 8.21 10.31 18.25
C CYS A 18 8.86 11.07 17.05
N ASN A 19 9.72 10.52 16.19
CA ASN A 19 10.23 11.27 15.01
C ASN A 19 10.32 10.49 13.68
N ALA A 20 9.83 9.25 13.63
CA ALA A 20 9.83 8.48 12.39
C ALA A 20 8.88 9.09 11.34
N LYS A 21 9.34 9.18 10.10
CA LYS A 21 8.58 9.72 8.97
C LYS A 21 8.35 8.63 7.93
N VAL A 22 7.17 8.65 7.33
CA VAL A 22 6.88 7.81 6.17
C VAL A 22 7.61 8.39 4.96
N CYS A 23 8.42 7.57 4.31
CA CYS A 23 9.14 7.92 3.10
C CYS A 23 8.92 6.84 2.04
N HIS A 24 8.74 7.25 0.79
CA HIS A 24 8.53 6.35 -0.34
C HIS A 24 9.73 6.42 -1.28
N PHE A 25 10.16 5.25 -1.74
CA PHE A 25 11.22 5.09 -2.72
C PHE A 25 10.71 4.26 -3.88
N GLU A 26 11.08 4.63 -5.09
CA GLU A 26 10.79 3.83 -6.28
C GLU A 26 12.04 3.04 -6.65
N ILE A 27 11.91 1.74 -6.82
CA ILE A 27 12.93 0.85 -7.36
C ILE A 27 12.51 0.41 -8.75
N ARG A 28 13.40 0.57 -9.73
CA ARG A 28 13.25 0.00 -11.08
C ARG A 28 14.08 -1.26 -11.17
N GLY A 29 13.40 -2.37 -11.44
CA GLY A 29 14.00 -3.68 -11.56
C GLY A 29 14.09 -4.17 -13.01
N PRO A 30 14.58 -5.41 -13.21
CA PRO A 30 14.67 -6.03 -14.53
C PRO A 30 13.29 -6.25 -15.16
N GLY A 31 13.25 -6.41 -16.48
CA GLY A 31 12.00 -6.63 -17.22
C GLY A 31 10.97 -5.48 -17.15
N GLY A 32 11.40 -4.29 -16.70
CA GLY A 32 10.52 -3.12 -16.60
C GLY A 32 9.60 -3.10 -15.38
N CYS A 33 9.83 -3.98 -14.40
CA CYS A 33 9.10 -3.91 -13.13
C CYS A 33 9.51 -2.69 -12.31
N THR A 34 8.57 -2.21 -11.53
CA THR A 34 8.73 -1.10 -10.60
C THR A 34 8.17 -1.50 -9.25
N ILE A 35 8.93 -1.24 -8.19
CA ILE A 35 8.56 -1.55 -6.81
C ILE A 35 8.59 -0.25 -6.01
N ILE A 36 7.49 0.09 -5.35
CA ILE A 36 7.41 1.18 -4.38
C ILE A 36 7.69 0.62 -2.99
N VAL A 37 8.72 1.15 -2.36
CA VAL A 37 9.11 0.82 -0.99
C VAL A 37 8.64 1.92 -0.06
N SER A 38 7.68 1.59 0.80
CA SER A 38 7.23 2.47 1.87
C SER A 38 7.96 2.15 3.15
N THR A 39 8.63 3.16 3.71
CA THR A 39 9.46 3.03 4.92
C THR A 39 8.95 3.94 6.02
N LEU A 40 9.13 3.54 7.28
CA LEU A 40 8.86 4.37 8.45
C LEU A 40 10.16 4.50 9.23
N THR A 41 10.87 5.61 9.03
CA THR A 41 12.23 5.76 9.55
C THR A 41 12.47 7.12 10.18
N ASP A 42 13.31 7.13 11.21
CA ASP A 42 13.90 8.34 11.79
C ASP A 42 15.24 8.72 11.14
N ASN A 43 15.80 7.83 10.32
CA ASN A 43 17.12 7.99 9.71
C ASN A 43 17.10 7.59 8.24
N LEU A 44 16.82 8.57 7.39
CA LEU A 44 16.71 8.35 5.96
C LEU A 44 18.04 7.94 5.29
N SER A 45 19.18 8.32 5.86
CA SER A 45 20.49 7.89 5.38
C SER A 45 20.72 6.39 5.56
N ARG A 46 20.18 5.80 6.65
CA ARG A 46 20.23 4.35 6.91
C ARG A 46 19.44 3.60 5.84
N VAL A 47 18.20 4.03 5.58
CA VAL A 47 17.34 3.46 4.54
C VAL A 47 18.01 3.53 3.16
N ARG A 48 18.54 4.70 2.77
CA ARG A 48 19.24 4.84 1.48
C ARG A 48 20.43 3.90 1.35
N ALA A 49 21.18 3.65 2.43
CA ALA A 49 22.31 2.71 2.41
C ALA A 49 21.84 1.26 2.27
N GLY A 50 20.76 0.88 2.97
CA GLY A 50 20.09 -0.41 2.83
C GLY A 50 19.61 -0.65 1.40
N LEU A 51 18.84 0.30 0.85
CA LEU A 51 18.35 0.27 -0.53
C LEU A 51 19.48 0.17 -1.56
N ASN A 52 20.53 0.98 -1.43
CA ASN A 52 21.71 0.89 -2.31
C ASN A 52 22.32 -0.52 -2.30
N THR A 53 22.39 -1.14 -1.14
CA THR A 53 22.93 -2.50 -0.99
C THR A 53 21.99 -3.55 -1.59
N ALA A 54 20.69 -3.38 -1.41
CA ALA A 54 19.66 -4.27 -1.94
C ALA A 54 19.68 -4.29 -3.48
N VAL A 55 19.63 -3.11 -4.11
CA VAL A 55 19.50 -2.98 -5.57
C VAL A 55 20.79 -3.33 -6.34
N LYS A 56 21.98 -3.12 -5.74
CA LYS A 56 23.28 -3.30 -6.40
C LYS A 56 23.52 -4.69 -6.98
N LYS A 57 22.97 -5.74 -6.35
CA LYS A 57 23.13 -7.14 -6.80
C LYS A 57 21.97 -7.64 -7.67
N CYS A 58 20.95 -6.81 -7.91
CA CYS A 58 19.72 -7.19 -8.61
C CYS A 58 19.51 -6.41 -9.92
N ASN A 59 20.58 -5.82 -10.48
CA ASN A 59 20.52 -4.96 -11.68
C ASN A 59 19.39 -3.91 -11.61
N SER A 60 19.16 -3.38 -10.42
CA SER A 60 18.07 -2.45 -10.13
C SER A 60 18.66 -1.11 -9.70
N SER A 61 17.87 -0.05 -9.78
CA SER A 61 18.22 1.27 -9.24
C SER A 61 17.03 1.86 -8.50
N PHE A 62 17.28 2.75 -7.54
CA PHE A 62 16.21 3.45 -6.84
C PHE A 62 16.32 4.96 -7.01
N THR A 63 15.18 5.64 -6.89
CA THR A 63 15.08 7.09 -6.88
C THR A 63 14.34 7.57 -5.62
N ASP A 64 14.90 8.60 -4.99
CA ASP A 64 14.23 9.36 -3.93
C ASP A 64 13.13 10.24 -4.54
N GLY A 65 11.94 10.25 -3.94
CA GLY A 65 10.92 11.25 -4.22
C GLY A 65 9.62 10.71 -4.82
N ALA A 66 8.71 11.66 -5.07
CA ALA A 66 7.29 11.44 -5.34
C ALA A 66 7.07 10.36 -6.41
N VAL A 67 6.31 9.35 -6.01
CA VAL A 67 5.94 8.18 -6.82
C VAL A 67 5.51 8.62 -8.22
N PRO A 68 6.36 8.40 -9.25
CA PRO A 68 6.07 8.83 -10.62
C PRO A 68 4.84 8.11 -11.16
N GLY A 69 4.24 8.69 -12.20
CA GLY A 69 2.90 8.37 -12.74
C GLY A 69 2.62 6.93 -13.21
N LEU A 70 3.43 5.94 -12.85
CA LEU A 70 3.16 4.51 -12.99
C LEU A 70 2.26 3.95 -11.89
N PHE A 71 2.20 4.60 -10.72
CA PHE A 71 1.29 4.24 -9.63
C PHE A 71 0.37 5.41 -9.27
N GLU A 72 -0.83 5.07 -8.81
CA GLU A 72 -1.76 6.01 -8.20
C GLU A 72 -1.76 5.82 -6.70
N HIS A 73 -1.48 6.88 -5.96
CA HIS A 73 -1.64 6.88 -4.51
C HIS A 73 -3.11 7.13 -4.20
N LYS A 74 -3.79 6.14 -3.62
CA LYS A 74 -5.21 6.20 -3.27
C LYS A 74 -5.40 5.85 -1.80
N GLY A 75 -6.38 6.49 -1.18
CA GLY A 75 -6.93 6.03 0.10
C GLY A 75 -7.91 4.90 -0.15
N MET A 76 -7.80 3.82 0.61
CA MET A 76 -8.71 2.69 0.59
C MET A 76 -9.34 2.53 1.97
N VAL A 77 -10.67 2.46 2.01
CA VAL A 77 -11.43 2.19 3.24
C VAL A 77 -12.29 0.97 3.00
N GLU A 78 -11.99 -0.11 3.71
CA GLU A 78 -12.85 -1.29 3.74
C GLU A 78 -13.83 -1.14 4.89
N ALA A 79 -15.12 -1.27 4.60
CA ALA A 79 -16.17 -1.13 5.59
C ALA A 79 -17.34 -2.07 5.31
N ILE A 80 -17.91 -2.60 6.39
CA ILE A 80 -19.18 -3.32 6.31
C ILE A 80 -20.30 -2.29 6.38
N PRO A 81 -21.21 -2.27 5.40
CA PRO A 81 -22.38 -1.39 5.43
C PRO A 81 -23.37 -1.81 6.54
N PRO A 82 -24.22 -0.89 7.02
CA PRO A 82 -25.31 -1.27 7.92
C PRO A 82 -26.29 -2.22 7.21
N GLU A 83 -26.94 -3.12 7.97
CA GLU A 83 -27.91 -4.07 7.44
C GLU A 83 -28.95 -3.36 6.55
N LYS A 84 -29.26 -3.93 5.37
CA LYS A 84 -30.18 -3.42 4.34
C LYS A 84 -29.64 -2.33 3.41
N THR A 85 -28.34 -2.04 3.42
CA THR A 85 -27.77 -1.15 2.41
C THR A 85 -27.58 -1.90 1.10
N SER A 86 -28.21 -1.47 0.02
CA SER A 86 -27.93 -1.97 -1.32
C SER A 86 -26.67 -1.33 -1.90
N LEU A 87 -26.06 -1.96 -2.91
CA LEU A 87 -24.93 -1.38 -3.63
C LEU A 87 -25.25 0.02 -4.20
N GLU A 88 -26.45 0.23 -4.73
CA GLU A 88 -26.90 1.55 -5.21
C GLU A 88 -26.86 2.60 -4.09
N THR A 89 -27.33 2.25 -2.90
CA THR A 89 -27.29 3.15 -1.73
C THR A 89 -25.84 3.40 -1.28
N ALA A 90 -24.98 2.39 -1.37
CA ALA A 90 -23.57 2.54 -1.04
C ALA A 90 -22.84 3.46 -2.03
N VAL A 91 -23.22 3.46 -3.31
CA VAL A 91 -22.71 4.41 -4.32
C VAL A 91 -23.13 5.84 -3.97
N ASP A 92 -24.38 6.06 -3.57
CA ASP A 92 -24.83 7.38 -3.12
C ASP A 92 -24.06 7.84 -1.87
N HIS A 93 -23.84 6.95 -0.90
CA HIS A 93 -23.02 7.24 0.27
C HIS A 93 -21.57 7.53 -0.11
N ALA A 94 -20.98 6.80 -1.07
CA ALA A 94 -19.62 7.03 -1.56
C ALA A 94 -19.45 8.49 -2.04
N ILE A 95 -20.42 8.98 -2.82
CA ILE A 95 -20.46 10.37 -3.31
C ILE A 95 -20.57 11.35 -2.14
N GLU A 96 -21.46 11.09 -1.18
CA GLU A 96 -21.64 11.97 0.00
C GLU A 96 -20.38 12.05 0.87
N VAL A 97 -19.68 10.92 1.05
CA VAL A 97 -18.46 10.89 1.85
C VAL A 97 -17.27 11.51 1.12
N GLY A 98 -17.29 11.53 -0.21
CA GLY A 98 -16.23 12.02 -1.07
C GLY A 98 -15.24 10.92 -1.48
N ALA A 99 -15.73 9.68 -1.57
CA ALA A 99 -15.04 8.59 -2.25
C ALA A 99 -15.23 8.75 -3.77
N GLU A 100 -14.21 8.38 -4.52
CA GLU A 100 -14.19 8.38 -5.98
C GLU A 100 -14.84 7.12 -6.55
N ASP A 101 -14.74 6.00 -5.83
CA ASP A 101 -15.27 4.71 -6.28
C ASP A 101 -15.68 3.84 -5.08
N VAL A 102 -16.59 2.89 -5.33
CA VAL A 102 -16.98 1.86 -4.36
C VAL A 102 -17.16 0.52 -5.07
N THR A 103 -16.53 -0.52 -4.53
CA THR A 103 -16.61 -1.88 -5.06
C THR A 103 -16.91 -2.89 -3.97
N GLU A 104 -17.61 -3.96 -4.32
CA GLU A 104 -17.80 -5.13 -3.45
C GLU A 104 -16.54 -5.98 -3.45
N LEU A 105 -16.04 -6.32 -2.26
CA LEU A 105 -14.95 -7.28 -2.12
C LEU A 105 -15.52 -8.69 -2.09
N GLU A 106 -15.66 -9.31 -3.28
CA GLU A 106 -16.22 -10.66 -3.49
C GLU A 106 -15.58 -11.77 -2.63
N ALA A 107 -14.37 -11.55 -2.12
CA ALA A 107 -13.64 -12.50 -1.28
C ALA A 107 -13.98 -12.43 0.23
N SER A 108 -14.91 -11.57 0.65
CA SER A 108 -15.23 -11.34 2.06
C SER A 108 -16.56 -11.99 2.46
N GLU A 109 -16.56 -12.77 3.56
CA GLU A 109 -17.77 -13.41 4.10
C GLU A 109 -18.83 -12.40 4.65
N ASP A 110 -18.46 -11.12 4.82
CA ASP A 110 -19.23 -10.10 5.54
C ASP A 110 -19.80 -8.96 4.64
N ASP A 111 -20.01 -9.14 3.33
CA ASP A 111 -20.46 -8.06 2.40
C ASP A 111 -19.61 -6.77 2.52
N VAL A 112 -18.28 -6.93 2.52
CA VAL A 112 -17.36 -5.81 2.70
C VAL A 112 -17.33 -4.95 1.43
N LEU A 113 -17.52 -3.64 1.61
CA LEU A 113 -17.37 -2.65 0.57
C LEU A 113 -16.02 -1.94 0.68
N GLN A 114 -15.37 -1.73 -0.45
CA GLN A 114 -14.13 -0.99 -0.55
C GLN A 114 -14.41 0.37 -1.18
N PHE A 115 -14.18 1.43 -0.41
CA PHE A 115 -14.28 2.82 -0.87
C PHE A 115 -12.90 3.34 -1.22
N VAL A 116 -12.73 3.84 -2.45
CA VAL A 116 -11.48 4.43 -2.94
C VAL A 116 -11.61 5.95 -2.93
N CYS A 117 -10.60 6.66 -2.45
CA CYS A 117 -10.60 8.13 -2.42
C CYS A 117 -9.20 8.71 -2.60
N GLU A 118 -9.08 10.04 -2.64
CA GLU A 118 -7.77 10.68 -2.54
C GLU A 118 -7.12 10.43 -1.16
N PRO A 119 -5.80 10.19 -1.06
CA PRO A 119 -5.12 9.94 0.21
C PRO A 119 -5.33 11.05 1.25
N LEU A 120 -5.41 12.31 0.78
CA LEU A 120 -5.59 13.48 1.64
C LEU A 120 -6.97 13.53 2.32
N VAL A 121 -7.97 12.88 1.74
CA VAL A 121 -9.34 12.86 2.28
C VAL A 121 -9.67 11.56 3.02
N LEU A 122 -8.75 10.60 3.11
CA LEU A 122 -8.96 9.30 3.76
C LEU A 122 -9.60 9.42 5.15
N ASN A 123 -9.02 10.25 6.03
CA ASN A 123 -9.53 10.44 7.39
C ASN A 123 -10.94 11.06 7.40
N LYS A 124 -11.25 11.92 6.42
CA LYS A 124 -12.57 12.55 6.27
C LYS A 124 -13.60 11.52 5.79
N VAL A 125 -13.25 10.70 4.81
CA VAL A 125 -14.11 9.63 4.27
C VAL A 125 -14.41 8.61 5.37
N LYS A 126 -13.38 8.10 6.05
CA LYS A 126 -13.54 7.20 7.20
C LYS A 126 -14.50 7.76 8.25
N GLY A 127 -14.27 8.99 8.72
CA GLY A 127 -15.10 9.59 9.76
C GLY A 127 -16.54 9.89 9.34
N LYS A 128 -16.81 10.04 8.03
CA LYS A 128 -18.18 10.16 7.53
C LYS A 128 -18.87 8.80 7.39
N LEU A 129 -18.16 7.78 6.92
CA LEU A 129 -18.69 6.41 6.85
C LEU A 129 -19.09 5.92 8.26
N GLU A 130 -18.27 6.18 9.28
CA GLU A 130 -18.62 5.87 10.68
C GLU A 130 -19.93 6.56 11.13
N LYS A 131 -20.18 7.80 10.68
CA LYS A 131 -21.44 8.52 10.98
C LYS A 131 -22.66 7.93 10.25
N LEU A 132 -22.44 7.34 9.08
CA LEU A 132 -23.43 6.56 8.33
C LEU A 132 -23.58 5.13 8.88
N GLN A 133 -23.00 4.83 10.05
CA GLN A 133 -23.05 3.54 10.73
C GLN A 133 -22.33 2.40 10.00
N TYR A 134 -21.41 2.73 9.09
CA TYR A 134 -20.52 1.73 8.51
C TYR A 134 -19.51 1.27 9.56
N LYS A 135 -19.27 -0.04 9.60
CA LYS A 135 -18.23 -0.63 10.44
C LYS A 135 -16.93 -0.69 9.66
N ILE A 136 -16.04 0.26 9.93
CA ILE A 136 -14.71 0.31 9.31
C ILE A 136 -13.90 -0.90 9.74
N LYS A 137 -13.38 -1.65 8.77
CA LYS A 137 -12.44 -2.77 8.96
C LYS A 137 -11.01 -2.24 8.86
N THR A 138 -10.69 -1.57 7.75
CA THR A 138 -9.37 -1.01 7.47
C THR A 138 -9.51 0.35 6.80
N ALA A 139 -8.49 1.19 6.95
CA ALA A 139 -8.42 2.49 6.28
C ALA A 139 -6.95 2.86 6.13
N ASP A 140 -6.41 2.65 4.92
CA ASP A 140 -5.00 2.82 4.62
C ASP A 140 -4.80 3.54 3.27
N CYS A 141 -3.61 4.06 3.05
CA CYS A 141 -3.22 4.55 1.74
C CYS A 141 -2.41 3.49 0.99
N GLU A 142 -2.81 3.21 -0.25
CA GLU A 142 -2.21 2.21 -1.11
C GLU A 142 -1.70 2.81 -2.42
N PHE A 143 -0.73 2.14 -3.03
CA PHE A 143 -0.24 2.47 -4.36
C PHE A 143 -0.74 1.44 -5.37
N ILE A 144 -1.62 1.88 -6.26
CA ILE A 144 -2.21 1.02 -7.30
C ILE A 144 -1.41 1.18 -8.60
N PRO A 145 -0.86 0.11 -9.19
CA PRO A 145 -0.15 0.21 -10.46
C PRO A 145 -1.14 0.52 -11.61
N LYS A 146 -0.84 1.53 -12.43
CA LYS A 146 -1.63 1.83 -13.65
C LYS A 146 -1.46 0.79 -14.74
N ARG A 147 -0.33 0.08 -14.73
CA ARG A 147 0.03 -0.93 -15.72
C ARG A 147 0.85 -2.03 -15.08
N GLN A 148 0.38 -3.26 -15.25
CA GLN A 148 1.13 -4.44 -14.85
C GLN A 148 2.11 -4.89 -15.95
N VAL A 149 3.18 -5.57 -15.53
CA VAL A 149 4.19 -6.18 -16.39
C VAL A 149 4.34 -7.65 -16.04
N THR A 150 4.50 -8.48 -17.07
CA THR A 150 4.84 -9.89 -16.90
C THR A 150 6.33 -10.05 -17.05
N LEU A 151 6.97 -10.65 -16.06
CA LEU A 151 8.41 -10.89 -16.04
C LEU A 151 8.74 -12.30 -16.55
N SER A 152 9.96 -12.46 -17.07
CA SER A 152 10.51 -13.79 -17.36
C SER A 152 10.85 -14.53 -16.06
N ASP A 153 10.96 -15.86 -16.08
CA ASP A 153 11.34 -16.65 -14.90
C ASP A 153 12.68 -16.21 -14.31
N ALA A 154 13.65 -15.88 -15.16
CA ALA A 154 14.95 -15.37 -14.75
C ALA A 154 14.86 -14.01 -14.05
N ASP A 155 14.02 -13.10 -14.58
CA ASP A 155 13.80 -11.79 -13.95
C ASP A 155 13.02 -11.93 -12.63
N LEU A 156 12.04 -12.84 -12.57
CA LEU A 156 11.29 -13.15 -11.33
C LEU A 156 12.21 -13.65 -10.22
N GLU A 157 13.21 -14.50 -10.52
CA GLU A 157 14.18 -14.93 -9.52
C GLU A 157 15.03 -13.77 -8.98
N VAL A 158 15.41 -12.82 -9.85
CA VAL A 158 16.17 -11.63 -9.45
C VAL A 158 15.31 -10.71 -8.58
N VAL A 159 14.05 -10.53 -8.95
CA VAL A 159 13.10 -9.72 -8.19
C VAL A 159 12.80 -10.36 -6.83
N LYS A 160 12.58 -11.67 -6.75
CA LYS A 160 12.40 -12.37 -5.46
C LYS A 160 13.56 -12.12 -4.49
N LYS A 161 14.80 -12.22 -4.99
CA LYS A 161 16.01 -11.89 -4.19
C LYS A 161 16.08 -10.42 -3.78
N LEU A 162 15.46 -9.52 -4.53
CA LEU A 162 15.33 -8.12 -4.15
C LEU A 162 14.26 -7.97 -3.05
N TYR A 163 13.10 -8.61 -3.18
CA TYR A 163 12.06 -8.64 -2.14
C TYR A 163 12.61 -9.13 -0.81
N ASP A 164 13.28 -10.28 -0.79
CA ASP A 164 13.84 -10.85 0.44
C ASP A 164 14.71 -9.83 1.21
N LYS A 165 15.56 -9.09 0.48
CA LYS A 165 16.43 -8.08 1.08
C LYS A 165 15.69 -6.83 1.56
N LEU A 166 14.60 -6.47 0.89
CA LEU A 166 13.79 -5.32 1.26
C LEU A 166 12.94 -5.65 2.48
N GLU A 167 12.41 -6.87 2.56
CA GLU A 167 11.65 -7.36 3.73
C GLU A 167 12.53 -7.56 4.96
N ASP A 168 13.81 -7.89 4.77
CA ASP A 168 14.81 -7.96 5.84
C ASP A 168 15.17 -6.57 6.43
N ASP A 169 14.86 -5.48 5.75
CA ASP A 169 15.15 -4.12 6.23
C ASP A 169 14.10 -3.69 7.28
N PRO A 170 14.51 -3.38 8.52
CA PRO A 170 13.59 -3.06 9.59
C PRO A 170 12.84 -1.75 9.37
N ASP A 171 13.32 -0.84 8.53
CA ASP A 171 12.62 0.42 8.23
C ASP A 171 11.53 0.24 7.16
N VAL A 172 11.52 -0.89 6.43
CA VAL A 172 10.53 -1.19 5.39
C VAL A 172 9.22 -1.67 6.01
N VAL A 173 8.11 -1.05 5.59
CA VAL A 173 6.78 -1.31 6.12
C VAL A 173 5.87 -1.97 5.09
N ARG A 174 5.91 -1.47 3.84
CA ARG A 174 5.10 -2.01 2.73
C ARG A 174 5.87 -1.97 1.42
N LEU A 175 5.64 -2.98 0.59
CA LEU A 175 6.12 -3.07 -0.78
C LEU A 175 4.90 -3.12 -1.70
N TYR A 176 4.93 -2.34 -2.77
CA TYR A 176 3.94 -2.38 -3.84
C TYR A 176 4.65 -2.56 -5.16
N ASP A 177 4.10 -3.34 -6.07
CA ASP A 177 4.70 -3.56 -7.38
C ASP A 177 3.66 -3.61 -8.48
N ASN A 178 4.16 -3.65 -9.70
CA ASN A 178 3.34 -3.76 -10.89
C ASN A 178 3.53 -5.10 -11.60
N ILE A 179 3.90 -6.17 -10.90
CA ILE A 179 4.12 -7.48 -11.52
C ILE A 179 2.78 -8.24 -11.53
N ALA A 180 2.46 -8.86 -12.67
CA ALA A 180 1.24 -9.66 -12.87
C ALA A 180 1.37 -11.08 -12.30
#